data_AF-A0A3C1KFH9-F1
#
_entry.id   AF-A0A3C1KFH9-F1
#
_cell.length_a   1.000
_cell.length_b   1.000
_cell.length_c   1.000
_cell.angle_alpha   90.00
_cell.angle_beta   90.00
_cell.angle_gamma   90.00
#
_symmetry.space_group_name_H-M   'P 1'
#
loop_
_entity.id
_entity.type
_entity.pdbx_description
1 polymer ?
#
loop_
_entity_poly.entity_id
_entity_poly.type
_entity_poly.pdbx_seq_one_letter_code
_entity_poly.pdbx_strand_id
1 'polypeptide(L)'
;LEGTPEPLVFKRWTAFGLLSSHSRFHGSESYRVPWSFDEEAVEVTRVFTHLKMRLMPYLFQLGIAAAATGAPVMRPLILEFPDDPAVAYLDRQYMLGADLLVAPVLSASGEVEFYLPAGPWTHLLTGEVVEGGGWRREVHDVTSLPLYVRPGAVLPWGARTDRPDYDYLDGLQLRVFPGGSGIATITVTTPDGRAQSFDVDRTAVTG
;
A
#
# COMPACT_ATOMS: atom_id res chain seq x y z
N LEU A 1 -13.43 -18.18 -8.21
CA LEU A 1 -13.89 -18.84 -6.98
C LEU A 1 -15.37 -19.13 -7.13
N GLU A 2 -15.71 -20.35 -7.52
CA GLU A 2 -17.08 -20.88 -7.45
C GLU A 2 -17.46 -21.07 -5.96
N GLY A 3 -18.70 -20.75 -5.59
CA GLY A 3 -19.18 -20.82 -4.19
C GLY A 3 -18.88 -19.60 -3.30
N THR A 4 -19.30 -19.64 -2.03
CA THR A 4 -19.00 -18.60 -1.02
C THR A 4 -17.68 -18.94 -0.31
N PRO A 5 -16.63 -18.09 -0.38
CA PRO A 5 -15.38 -18.37 0.32
C PRO A 5 -15.60 -18.30 1.83
N GLU A 6 -14.74 -18.94 2.59
CA GLU A 6 -14.74 -18.77 4.04
C GLU A 6 -14.51 -17.28 4.41
N PRO A 7 -15.13 -16.77 5.49
CA PRO A 7 -14.98 -15.38 5.90
C PRO A 7 -13.53 -14.92 6.05
N LEU A 8 -12.65 -15.80 6.56
CA LEU A 8 -11.23 -15.49 6.72
C LEU A 8 -10.55 -15.21 5.37
N VAL A 9 -10.84 -16.03 4.36
CA VAL A 9 -10.32 -15.84 2.99
C VAL A 9 -10.82 -14.52 2.43
N PHE A 10 -12.11 -14.19 2.61
CA PHE A 10 -12.65 -12.90 2.18
C PHE A 10 -11.91 -11.72 2.81
N LYS A 11 -11.66 -11.76 4.13
CA LYS A 11 -10.97 -10.70 4.88
C LYS A 11 -9.53 -10.50 4.39
N ARG A 12 -8.76 -11.58 4.25
CA ARG A 12 -7.38 -11.52 3.74
C ARG A 12 -7.31 -11.03 2.29
N TRP A 13 -8.24 -11.48 1.46
CA TRP A 13 -8.34 -11.03 0.06
C TRP A 13 -8.74 -9.56 -0.04
N THR A 14 -9.59 -9.08 0.87
CA THR A 14 -10.01 -7.67 0.92
C THR A 14 -8.81 -6.76 1.14
N ALA A 15 -7.95 -7.10 2.11
CA ALA A 15 -6.75 -6.33 2.41
C ALA A 15 -5.79 -6.27 1.19
N PHE A 16 -5.49 -7.43 0.59
CA PHE A 16 -4.69 -7.51 -0.64
C PHE A 16 -5.32 -6.72 -1.80
N GLY A 17 -6.61 -6.93 -2.04
CA GLY A 17 -7.34 -6.32 -3.14
C GLY A 17 -7.39 -4.79 -3.04
N LEU A 18 -7.52 -4.23 -1.84
CA LEU A 18 -7.55 -2.78 -1.63
C LEU A 18 -6.17 -2.11 -1.79
N LEU A 19 -5.09 -2.87 -1.57
CA LEU A 19 -3.70 -2.47 -1.85
C LEU A 19 -3.22 -2.89 -3.26
N SER A 20 -4.14 -2.92 -4.23
CA SER A 20 -3.87 -3.15 -5.66
C SER A 20 -4.35 -2.00 -6.53
N SER A 21 -4.03 -2.03 -7.84
CA SER A 21 -4.43 -0.97 -8.78
C SER A 21 -5.96 -0.84 -8.92
N HIS A 22 -6.67 -1.95 -9.08
CA HIS A 22 -8.12 -2.00 -9.28
C HIS A 22 -8.75 -2.96 -8.27
N SER A 23 -9.55 -2.41 -7.36
CA SER A 23 -10.19 -3.20 -6.29
C SER A 23 -11.65 -3.44 -6.65
N ARG A 24 -12.04 -4.71 -6.78
CA ARG A 24 -13.42 -5.10 -7.06
C ARG A 24 -13.74 -6.43 -6.39
N PHE A 25 -14.87 -6.46 -5.68
CA PHE A 25 -15.48 -7.72 -5.28
C PHE A 25 -16.32 -8.30 -6.43
N HIS A 26 -16.08 -9.55 -6.80
CA HIS A 26 -16.82 -10.22 -7.86
C HIS A 26 -16.94 -11.73 -7.60
N GLY A 27 -18.08 -12.32 -7.98
CA GLY A 27 -18.37 -13.75 -7.90
C GLY A 27 -19.32 -14.13 -9.03
N SER A 28 -19.22 -15.36 -9.53
CA SER A 28 -19.98 -15.85 -10.69
C SER A 28 -21.48 -16.01 -10.40
N GLU A 29 -21.82 -16.54 -9.22
CA GLU A 29 -23.20 -16.88 -8.85
C GLU A 29 -23.65 -16.25 -7.52
N SER A 30 -22.77 -15.47 -6.87
CA SER A 30 -23.01 -14.91 -5.54
C SER A 30 -22.62 -13.43 -5.48
N TYR A 31 -23.46 -12.60 -4.86
CA TYR A 31 -23.07 -11.25 -4.48
C TYR A 31 -21.93 -11.28 -3.47
N ARG A 32 -20.93 -10.44 -3.68
CA ARG A 32 -19.76 -10.29 -2.81
C ARG A 32 -19.83 -8.94 -2.12
N VAL A 33 -20.52 -8.91 -0.99
CA VAL A 33 -20.60 -7.73 -0.13
C VAL A 33 -20.16 -8.10 1.28
N PRO A 34 -19.42 -7.24 2.00
CA PRO A 34 -18.80 -7.60 3.27
C PRO A 34 -19.79 -8.12 4.33
N TRP A 35 -20.96 -7.51 4.40
CA TRP A 35 -22.03 -7.90 5.35
C TRP A 35 -22.68 -9.26 5.05
N SER A 36 -22.37 -9.89 3.92
CA SER A 36 -22.76 -11.28 3.66
C SER A 36 -21.83 -12.31 4.32
N PHE A 37 -20.73 -11.88 4.92
CA PHE A 37 -19.76 -12.76 5.60
C PHE A 37 -19.91 -12.67 7.12
N ASP A 38 -19.53 -11.54 7.72
CA ASP A 38 -19.70 -11.24 9.15
C ASP A 38 -19.38 -9.75 9.45
N GLU A 39 -19.52 -9.31 10.69
CA GLU A 39 -19.21 -7.93 11.12
C GLU A 39 -17.71 -7.60 10.99
N GLU A 40 -16.82 -8.57 11.24
CA GLU A 40 -15.38 -8.37 11.11
C GLU A 40 -14.98 -8.15 9.64
N ALA A 41 -15.66 -8.77 8.68
CA ALA A 41 -15.46 -8.53 7.26
C ALA A 41 -15.84 -7.10 6.86
N VAL A 42 -16.90 -6.54 7.47
CA VAL A 42 -17.28 -5.13 7.31
C VAL A 42 -16.20 -4.22 7.87
N GLU A 43 -15.67 -4.54 9.06
CA GLU A 43 -14.56 -3.81 9.70
C GLU A 43 -13.32 -3.78 8.82
N VAL A 44 -12.83 -4.96 8.41
CA VAL A 44 -11.66 -5.10 7.53
C VAL A 44 -11.85 -4.30 6.24
N THR A 45 -13.02 -4.41 5.61
CA THR A 45 -13.30 -3.66 4.38
C THR A 45 -13.21 -2.16 4.62
N ARG A 46 -13.77 -1.65 5.72
CA ARG A 46 -13.74 -0.23 6.05
C ARG A 46 -12.34 0.28 6.36
N VAL A 47 -11.56 -0.45 7.16
CA VAL A 47 -10.16 -0.11 7.49
C VAL A 47 -9.33 0.05 6.21
N PHE A 48 -9.32 -0.96 5.34
CA PHE A 48 -8.51 -0.92 4.12
C PHE A 48 -9.10 0.02 3.06
N THR A 49 -10.40 0.27 3.04
CA THR A 49 -11.01 1.27 2.15
C THR A 49 -10.58 2.68 2.57
N HIS A 50 -10.64 2.99 3.86
CA HIS A 50 -10.16 4.28 4.38
C HIS A 50 -8.67 4.46 4.10
N LEU A 51 -7.85 3.43 4.29
CA LEU A 51 -6.43 3.45 3.94
C LEU A 51 -6.22 3.74 2.46
N LYS A 52 -6.92 3.02 1.57
CA LYS A 52 -6.83 3.26 0.12
C LYS A 52 -7.24 4.69 -0.25
N MET A 53 -8.31 5.22 0.37
CA MET A 53 -8.76 6.59 0.16
C MET A 53 -7.71 7.63 0.59
N ARG A 54 -7.06 7.41 1.74
CA ARG A 54 -5.92 8.23 2.17
C ARG A 54 -4.73 8.13 1.21
N LEU A 55 -4.52 6.98 0.57
CA LEU A 55 -3.47 6.79 -0.42
C LEU A 55 -3.83 7.29 -1.83
N MET A 56 -5.05 7.79 -2.08
CA MET A 56 -5.46 8.17 -3.44
C MET A 56 -4.55 9.20 -4.12
N PRO A 57 -4.03 10.25 -3.44
CA PRO A 57 -3.06 11.15 -4.06
C PRO A 57 -1.81 10.43 -4.56
N TYR A 58 -1.33 9.42 -3.81
CA TYR A 58 -0.21 8.58 -4.22
C TYR A 58 -0.59 7.63 -5.37
N LEU A 59 -1.67 6.86 -5.21
CA LEU A 59 -2.11 5.88 -6.19
C LEU A 59 -2.46 6.49 -7.55
N PHE A 60 -3.00 7.71 -7.56
CA PHE A 60 -3.31 8.42 -8.79
C PHE A 60 -2.04 8.81 -9.56
N GLN A 61 -1.01 9.28 -8.86
CA GLN A 61 0.30 9.54 -9.47
C GLN A 61 0.93 8.26 -10.03
N LEU A 62 0.77 7.12 -9.34
CA LEU A 62 1.19 5.82 -9.88
C LEU A 62 0.43 5.45 -11.16
N GLY A 63 -0.87 5.74 -11.22
CA GLY A 63 -1.68 5.54 -12.43
C GLY A 63 -1.21 6.39 -13.62
N ILE A 64 -0.90 7.66 -13.38
CA ILE A 64 -0.32 8.57 -14.39
C ILE A 64 1.04 8.02 -14.86
N ALA A 65 1.91 7.64 -13.93
CA ALA A 65 3.23 7.09 -14.26
C ALA A 65 3.12 5.78 -15.07
N ALA A 66 2.19 4.90 -14.70
CA ALA A 66 1.92 3.67 -15.42
C ALA A 66 1.45 3.92 -16.86
N ALA A 67 0.54 4.89 -17.06
CA ALA A 67 0.08 5.28 -18.39
C ALA A 67 1.20 5.88 -19.25
N ALA A 68 2.12 6.63 -18.64
CA ALA A 68 3.22 7.28 -19.36
C ALA A 68 4.39 6.35 -19.69
N THR A 69 4.69 5.39 -18.80
CA THR A 69 5.94 4.59 -18.86
C THR A 69 5.70 3.09 -19.09
N GLY A 70 4.48 2.60 -18.88
CA GLY A 70 4.17 1.17 -18.86
C GLY A 70 4.60 0.44 -17.57
N ALA A 71 5.22 1.13 -16.61
CA ALA A 71 5.60 0.53 -15.34
C ALA A 71 4.35 0.09 -14.54
N PRO A 72 4.32 -1.13 -13.97
CA PRO A 72 3.15 -1.57 -13.23
C PRO A 72 3.01 -0.81 -11.90
N VAL A 73 1.77 -0.69 -11.43
CA VAL A 73 1.46 -0.11 -10.11
C VAL A 73 1.90 -1.06 -8.98
N MET A 74 1.69 -2.36 -9.16
CA MET A 74 2.23 -3.40 -8.28
C MET A 74 3.48 -3.98 -8.95
N ARG A 75 4.64 -3.74 -8.35
CA ARG A 75 5.95 -4.04 -8.93
C ARG A 75 6.57 -5.22 -8.19
N PRO A 76 7.08 -6.25 -8.89
CA PRO A 76 7.95 -7.22 -8.24
C PRO A 76 9.19 -6.49 -7.72
N LEU A 77 9.75 -6.93 -6.59
CA LEU A 77 10.83 -6.21 -5.92
C LEU A 77 12.08 -6.05 -6.80
N ILE A 78 12.33 -6.98 -7.72
CA ILE A 78 13.47 -6.90 -8.66
C ILE A 78 13.46 -5.62 -9.53
N LEU A 79 12.30 -5.01 -9.78
CA LEU A 79 12.25 -3.73 -10.52
C LEU A 79 12.82 -2.56 -9.70
N GLU A 80 12.75 -2.66 -8.38
CA GLU A 80 13.13 -1.60 -7.46
C GLU A 80 14.47 -1.85 -6.77
N PHE A 81 14.90 -3.12 -6.74
CA PHE A 81 16.13 -3.57 -6.09
C PHE A 81 16.87 -4.59 -6.98
N PRO A 82 17.29 -4.20 -8.21
CA PRO A 82 17.88 -5.12 -9.18
C PRO A 82 19.20 -5.74 -8.72
N ASP A 83 19.93 -5.04 -7.84
CA ASP A 83 21.23 -5.48 -7.30
C ASP A 83 21.11 -6.39 -6.08
N ASP A 84 19.90 -6.61 -5.56
CA ASP A 84 19.65 -7.50 -4.44
C ASP A 84 19.25 -8.91 -4.94
N PRO A 85 20.14 -9.91 -4.86
CA PRO A 85 19.83 -11.24 -5.36
C PRO A 85 18.71 -11.93 -4.57
N ALA A 86 18.41 -11.49 -3.34
CA ALA A 86 17.35 -12.09 -2.52
C ALA A 86 15.97 -11.83 -3.12
N VAL A 87 15.79 -10.77 -3.92
CA VAL A 87 14.47 -10.37 -4.42
C VAL A 87 14.05 -11.03 -5.73
N ALA A 88 14.97 -11.74 -6.40
CA ALA A 88 14.76 -12.30 -7.74
C ALA A 88 13.58 -13.28 -7.83
N TYR A 89 13.25 -13.98 -6.74
CA TYR A 89 12.25 -15.05 -6.70
C TYR A 89 11.08 -14.77 -5.77
N LEU A 90 10.94 -13.55 -5.24
CA LEU A 90 9.88 -13.22 -4.31
C LEU A 90 8.54 -13.06 -5.05
N ASP A 91 7.56 -13.88 -4.67
CA ASP A 91 6.23 -13.95 -5.29
C ASP A 91 5.07 -13.66 -4.30
N ARG A 92 5.37 -13.56 -3.00
CA ARG A 92 4.39 -13.32 -1.90
C ARG A 92 4.42 -11.90 -1.34
N GLN A 93 5.17 -11.01 -1.97
CA GLN A 93 5.27 -9.60 -1.62
C GLN A 93 5.56 -8.76 -2.86
N TYR A 94 5.24 -7.49 -2.81
CA TYR A 94 5.44 -6.57 -3.93
C TYR A 94 5.66 -5.15 -3.42
N MET A 95 6.18 -4.31 -4.29
CA MET A 95 6.17 -2.86 -4.10
C MET A 95 4.91 -2.27 -4.74
N LEU A 96 4.12 -1.53 -3.98
CA LEU A 96 3.04 -0.69 -4.48
C LEU A 96 3.63 0.67 -4.82
N GLY A 97 3.88 0.89 -6.11
CA GLY A 97 4.74 1.98 -6.57
C GLY A 97 6.20 1.75 -6.16
N ALA A 98 6.93 2.84 -5.96
CA ALA A 98 8.31 2.77 -5.50
C ALA A 98 8.42 2.72 -3.96
N ASP A 99 7.40 3.18 -3.22
CA ASP A 99 7.57 3.63 -1.84
C ASP A 99 6.97 2.69 -0.80
N LEU A 100 6.03 1.83 -1.17
CA LEU A 100 5.32 0.96 -0.23
C LEU A 100 5.62 -0.51 -0.52
N LEU A 101 6.18 -1.25 0.43
CA LEU A 101 6.27 -2.70 0.39
C LEU A 101 5.02 -3.30 1.03
N VAL A 102 4.41 -4.27 0.35
CA VAL A 102 3.22 -4.98 0.80
C VAL A 102 3.50 -6.48 0.80
N ALA A 103 3.30 -7.15 1.94
CA ALA A 103 3.28 -8.62 2.00
C ALA A 103 1.92 -9.11 2.52
N PRO A 104 1.01 -9.57 1.64
CA PRO A 104 -0.29 -10.08 2.06
C PRO A 104 -0.17 -11.31 2.98
N VAL A 105 -1.03 -11.38 3.99
CA VAL A 105 -1.11 -12.55 4.87
C VAL A 105 -1.97 -13.63 4.20
N LEU A 106 -1.33 -14.72 3.81
CA LEU A 106 -1.97 -15.83 3.08
C LEU A 106 -2.23 -17.07 3.94
N SER A 107 -1.83 -17.04 5.22
CA SER A 107 -2.03 -18.13 6.17
C SER A 107 -3.30 -17.92 7.00
N ALA A 108 -3.87 -19.03 7.50
CA ALA A 108 -4.98 -18.97 8.44
C ALA A 108 -4.54 -18.53 9.85
N SER A 109 -3.30 -18.85 10.25
CA SER A 109 -2.71 -18.47 11.54
C SER A 109 -2.42 -16.97 11.67
N GLY A 110 -2.39 -16.24 10.54
CA GLY A 110 -1.96 -14.85 10.51
C GLY A 110 -0.45 -14.67 10.35
N GLU A 111 0.31 -15.77 10.35
CA GLU A 111 1.75 -15.77 10.12
C GLU A 111 2.09 -15.38 8.69
N VAL A 112 3.10 -14.54 8.54
CA VAL A 112 3.62 -14.08 7.25
C VAL A 112 5.13 -14.00 7.34
N GLU A 113 5.79 -14.52 6.30
CA GLU A 113 7.23 -14.41 6.11
C GLU A 113 7.49 -13.58 4.85
N PHE A 114 8.33 -12.56 4.99
CA PHE A 114 8.66 -11.62 3.93
C PHE A 114 10.08 -11.09 4.10
N TYR A 115 10.66 -10.59 3.01
CA TYR A 115 11.99 -10.00 2.97
C TYR A 115 11.90 -8.48 2.93
N LEU A 116 12.65 -7.79 3.79
CA LEU A 116 12.87 -6.35 3.64
C LEU A 116 14.27 -6.13 3.06
N PRO A 117 14.40 -5.39 1.94
CA PRO A 117 15.70 -4.91 1.46
C PRO A 117 16.41 -4.04 2.50
N ALA A 118 17.72 -3.83 2.36
CA ALA A 118 18.51 -3.08 3.34
C ALA A 118 17.96 -1.65 3.60
N GLY A 119 18.07 -1.20 4.85
CA GLY A 119 17.71 0.15 5.30
C GLY A 119 16.58 0.19 6.34
N PRO A 120 16.29 1.38 6.91
CA PRO A 120 15.28 1.57 7.93
C PRO A 120 13.87 1.70 7.32
N TRP A 121 13.07 0.66 7.42
CA TRP A 121 11.68 0.63 6.93
C TRP A 121 10.69 1.01 8.02
N THR A 122 9.70 1.84 7.69
CA THR A 122 8.67 2.25 8.65
C THR A 122 7.36 1.52 8.38
N HIS A 123 6.82 0.80 9.36
CA HIS A 123 5.50 0.18 9.24
C HIS A 123 4.42 1.27 9.19
N LEU A 124 3.70 1.39 8.07
CA LEU A 124 2.84 2.54 7.76
C LEU A 124 1.71 2.74 8.77
N LEU A 125 1.19 1.65 9.35
CA LEU A 125 0.03 1.68 10.25
C LEU A 125 0.41 1.95 11.70
N THR A 126 1.61 1.54 12.13
CA THR A 126 2.04 1.63 13.53
C THR A 126 3.13 2.69 13.77
N GLY A 127 3.83 3.11 12.71
CA GLY A 127 4.99 4.00 12.78
C GLY A 127 6.27 3.32 13.28
N GLU A 128 6.24 2.01 13.54
CA GLU A 128 7.42 1.27 13.99
C GLU A 128 8.49 1.26 12.89
N VAL A 129 9.73 1.59 13.25
CA VAL A 129 10.88 1.52 12.34
C VAL A 129 11.65 0.24 12.60
N VAL A 130 11.90 -0.52 11.53
CA VAL A 130 12.66 -1.78 11.57
C VAL A 130 13.80 -1.74 10.58
N GLU A 131 14.93 -2.33 10.93
CA GLU A 131 16.04 -2.50 10.00
C GLU A 131 15.74 -3.66 9.05
N GLY A 132 15.91 -3.42 7.75
CA GLY A 132 15.81 -4.42 6.70
C GLY A 132 17.11 -5.17 6.44
N GLY A 133 17.28 -5.67 5.22
CA GLY A 133 18.41 -6.49 4.80
C GLY A 133 18.24 -7.97 5.15
N GLY A 134 17.00 -8.44 5.32
CA GLY A 134 16.75 -9.79 5.81
C GLY A 134 15.29 -10.23 5.79
N TRP A 135 15.11 -11.52 6.01
CA TRP A 135 13.80 -12.15 6.18
C TRP A 135 13.22 -11.81 7.55
N ARG A 136 11.90 -11.62 7.58
CA ARG A 136 11.11 -11.32 8.77
C ARG A 136 9.93 -12.27 8.86
N ARG A 137 9.55 -12.60 10.08
CA ARG A 137 8.36 -13.39 10.41
C ARG A 137 7.52 -12.59 11.38
N GLU A 138 6.27 -12.35 11.01
CA GLU A 138 5.33 -11.55 11.78
C GLU A 138 3.97 -12.25 11.82
N VAL A 139 3.13 -11.85 12.78
CA VAL A 139 1.76 -12.37 12.93
C VAL A 139 0.82 -11.18 12.96
N HIS A 140 -0.15 -11.16 12.04
CA HIS A 140 -1.13 -10.08 11.95
C HIS A 140 -2.55 -10.63 12.07
N ASP A 141 -3.43 -9.89 12.73
CA ASP A 141 -4.87 -10.09 12.59
C ASP A 141 -5.36 -9.68 11.19
N VAL A 142 -6.66 -9.80 10.93
CA VAL A 142 -7.25 -9.51 9.62
C VAL A 142 -7.33 -8.03 9.27
N THR A 143 -7.10 -7.12 10.22
CA THR A 143 -7.10 -5.66 10.03
C THR A 143 -5.72 -5.08 9.77
N SER A 144 -4.69 -5.92 9.77
CA SER A 144 -3.29 -5.53 9.56
C SER A 144 -2.58 -6.51 8.60
N LEU A 145 -1.46 -6.06 8.06
CA LEU A 145 -0.49 -6.83 7.27
C LEU A 145 0.84 -6.08 7.23
N PRO A 146 1.95 -6.75 6.86
CA PRO A 146 3.21 -6.08 6.60
C PRO A 146 3.08 -5.03 5.48
N LEU A 147 3.00 -3.77 5.89
CA LEU A 147 2.90 -2.60 5.02
C LEU A 147 3.98 -1.61 5.43
N TYR A 148 5.08 -1.60 4.69
CA TYR A 148 6.28 -0.86 5.04
C TYR A 148 6.57 0.26 4.04
N VAL A 149 6.96 1.41 4.55
CA VAL A 149 7.37 2.56 3.76
C VAL A 149 8.88 2.54 3.60
N ARG A 150 9.33 2.75 2.36
CA ARG A 150 10.74 2.79 1.98
C ARG A 150 11.49 3.88 2.74
N PRO A 151 12.76 3.64 3.14
CA PRO A 151 13.64 4.68 3.65
C PRO A 151 13.62 5.95 2.81
N GLY A 152 13.34 7.08 3.47
CA GLY A 152 13.35 8.41 2.87
C GLY A 152 12.20 8.70 1.92
N ALA A 153 11.18 7.86 1.83
CA ALA A 153 10.02 8.16 1.00
C ALA A 153 9.30 9.43 1.50
N VAL A 154 8.67 10.14 0.56
CA VAL A 154 7.72 11.20 0.87
C VAL A 154 6.37 10.79 0.29
N LEU A 155 5.39 10.53 1.15
CA LEU A 155 4.11 9.97 0.75
C LEU A 155 3.03 11.05 0.73
N PRO A 156 2.44 11.36 -0.44
CA PRO A 156 1.20 12.12 -0.53
C PRO A 156 0.06 11.41 0.19
N TRP A 157 -0.46 12.04 1.24
CA TRP A 157 -1.48 11.50 2.13
C TRP A 157 -2.73 12.37 2.10
N GLY A 158 -3.82 11.77 1.68
CA GLY A 158 -5.11 12.40 1.46
C GLY A 158 -5.85 12.78 2.74
N ALA A 159 -6.73 13.78 2.65
CA ALA A 159 -7.54 14.24 3.77
C ALA A 159 -8.84 13.43 3.98
N ARG A 160 -9.31 12.70 2.96
CA ARG A 160 -10.66 12.14 2.90
C ARG A 160 -10.71 10.62 2.91
N THR A 161 -11.83 10.10 3.41
CA THR A 161 -12.13 8.66 3.51
C THR A 161 -13.59 8.35 3.15
N ASP A 162 -14.30 9.28 2.53
CA ASP A 162 -15.70 9.13 2.13
C ASP A 162 -15.89 8.97 0.61
N ARG A 163 -14.95 9.49 -0.21
CA ARG A 163 -14.91 9.30 -1.66
C ARG A 163 -13.47 9.32 -2.19
N PRO A 164 -13.18 8.63 -3.31
CA PRO A 164 -11.82 8.56 -3.86
C PRO A 164 -11.48 9.69 -4.84
N ASP A 165 -12.46 10.41 -5.38
CA ASP A 165 -12.33 11.35 -6.52
C ASP A 165 -12.56 12.80 -6.10
N TYR A 166 -11.83 13.24 -5.07
CA TYR A 166 -11.87 14.61 -4.55
C TYR A 166 -10.64 15.41 -5.00
N ASP A 167 -10.59 16.71 -4.65
CA ASP A 167 -9.39 17.51 -4.84
C ASP A 167 -8.26 17.02 -3.93
N TYR A 168 -7.29 16.29 -4.48
CA TYR A 168 -6.17 15.74 -3.72
C TYR A 168 -5.26 16.79 -3.08
N LEU A 169 -5.35 18.06 -3.46
CA LEU A 169 -4.62 19.16 -2.81
C LEU A 169 -5.35 19.67 -1.55
N ASP A 170 -6.66 19.42 -1.43
CA ASP A 170 -7.45 19.80 -0.27
C ASP A 170 -7.06 18.96 0.95
N GLY A 171 -6.46 19.62 1.96
CA GLY A 171 -5.96 18.99 3.17
C GLY A 171 -4.82 17.99 2.95
N LEU A 172 -4.11 18.07 1.82
CA LEU A 172 -2.96 17.21 1.50
C LEU A 172 -1.89 17.27 2.59
N GLN A 173 -1.40 16.11 2.99
CA GLN A 173 -0.21 15.98 3.84
C GLN A 173 0.89 15.29 3.05
N LEU A 174 2.14 15.76 3.21
CA LEU A 174 3.33 15.11 2.68
C LEU A 174 4.07 14.46 3.86
N ARG A 175 3.89 13.15 4.02
CA ARG A 175 4.50 12.39 5.13
C ARG A 175 5.92 12.02 4.75
N VAL A 176 6.90 12.48 5.53
CA VAL A 176 8.32 12.24 5.32
C VAL A 176 8.78 11.14 6.26
N PHE A 177 9.37 10.09 5.72
CA PHE A 177 9.84 8.93 6.47
C PHE A 177 11.36 8.94 6.67
N PRO A 178 11.88 8.34 7.77
CA PRO A 178 13.32 8.30 8.07
C PRO A 178 14.17 7.68 6.96
N GLY A 179 15.47 8.01 6.94
CA GLY A 179 16.44 7.43 6.00
C GLY A 179 16.61 8.18 4.67
N GLY A 180 15.98 9.36 4.55
CA GLY A 180 16.14 10.26 3.41
C GLY A 180 17.19 11.35 3.63
N SER A 181 17.64 11.96 2.54
CA SER A 181 18.49 13.14 2.55
C SER A 181 18.19 14.05 1.35
N GLY A 182 18.49 15.34 1.50
CA GLY A 182 18.27 16.34 0.46
C GLY A 182 16.79 16.68 0.24
N ILE A 183 16.54 17.43 -0.83
CA ILE A 183 15.20 17.87 -1.24
C ILE A 183 14.65 16.92 -2.30
N ALA A 184 13.39 16.49 -2.14
CA ALA A 184 12.62 15.84 -3.19
C ALA A 184 11.49 16.76 -3.68
N THR A 185 11.31 16.82 -4.99
CA THR A 185 10.14 17.46 -5.60
C THR A 185 9.02 16.43 -5.74
N ILE A 186 7.93 16.64 -5.03
CA ILE A 186 6.74 15.78 -5.06
C ILE A 186 5.65 16.50 -5.84
N THR A 187 5.23 15.93 -6.97
CA THR A 187 4.07 16.41 -7.72
C THR A 187 2.83 15.64 -7.34
N VAL A 188 1.73 16.34 -7.09
CA VAL A 188 0.40 15.76 -6.90
C VAL A 188 -0.52 16.33 -7.98
N THR A 189 -1.15 15.43 -8.74
CA THR A 189 -2.14 15.77 -9.77
C THR A 189 -3.52 15.38 -9.27
N THR A 190 -4.48 16.29 -9.39
CA THR A 190 -5.88 16.08 -9.02
C THR A 190 -6.65 15.40 -10.16
N PRO A 191 -7.81 14.77 -9.87
CA PRO A 191 -8.63 14.13 -10.90
C PRO A 191 -9.12 15.07 -12.01
N ASP A 192 -9.24 16.37 -11.73
CA ASP A 192 -9.60 17.41 -12.72
C ASP A 192 -8.40 17.89 -13.57
N GLY A 193 -7.20 17.34 -13.35
CA GLY A 193 -6.00 17.58 -14.16
C GLY A 193 -5.10 18.70 -13.68
N ARG A 194 -5.41 19.39 -12.57
CA ARG A 194 -4.46 20.35 -11.96
C ARG A 194 -3.29 19.58 -11.34
N ALA A 195 -2.09 20.15 -11.43
CA ALA A 195 -0.90 19.60 -10.80
C ALA A 195 -0.21 20.67 -9.96
N GLN A 196 0.28 20.28 -8.78
CA GLN A 196 1.12 21.12 -7.93
C GLN A 196 2.36 20.35 -7.50
N SER A 197 3.52 21.01 -7.54
CA SER A 197 4.78 20.46 -7.07
C SER A 197 5.18 21.09 -5.74
N PHE A 198 5.78 20.27 -4.88
CA PHE A 198 6.23 20.65 -3.54
C PHE A 198 7.68 20.20 -3.37
N ASP A 199 8.54 21.11 -2.94
CA ASP A 199 9.91 20.77 -2.54
C ASP A 199 9.91 20.40 -1.06
N VAL A 200 10.27 19.16 -0.76
CA VAL A 200 10.20 18.58 0.58
C VAL A 200 11.59 18.16 1.04
N ASP A 201 11.99 18.65 2.21
CA ASP A 201 13.21 18.19 2.88
C ASP A 201 13.00 16.79 3.46
N ARG A 202 13.72 15.81 2.90
CA ARG A 202 13.63 14.40 3.30
C ARG A 202 14.24 14.11 4.67
N THR A 203 14.85 15.11 5.30
CA THR A 203 15.33 15.01 6.69
C THR A 203 14.28 15.47 7.71
N ALA A 204 13.24 16.18 7.28
CA ALA A 204 12.16 16.68 8.13
C ALA A 204 11.07 15.61 8.33
N VAL A 205 11.39 14.54 9.07
CA VAL A 205 10.48 13.41 9.34
C VAL A 205 9.18 13.89 9.98
N THR A 206 8.03 13.50 9.41
CA THR A 206 6.68 13.93 9.86
C THR A 206 5.74 12.80 10.25
N GLY A 207 6.15 11.54 10.11
CA GLY A 207 5.43 10.42 10.72
C GLY A 207 5.80 9.06 10.18
#